data_AF-A0A0J8AEN6-F1
#
_entry.id   AF-A0A0J8AEN6-F1
#
_cell.length_a   1.000
_cell.length_b   1.000
_cell.length_c   1.000
_cell.angle_alpha   90.00
_cell.angle_beta   90.00
_cell.angle_gamma   90.00
#
_symmetry.space_group_name_H-M   'P 1'
#
loop_
_entity.id
_entity.type
_entity.pdbx_description
1 polymer ?
#
loop_
_entity_poly.entity_id
_entity_poly.type
_entity_poly.pdbx_seq_one_letter_code
_entity_poly.pdbx_strand_id
1 'polypeptide(L)'
;MNSESAAPEALMRDAGKLMVEAGSVIALRTARIGQGDPGAGDEMVRMVTEKVWAGWEWSLALASGQLGRDPGTVCRRTLTYYRRAVRANLHRLSSNDE
;
A
#
# COMPACT_ATOMS: atom_id res chain seq x y z
N MET A 1 -30.22 -12.64 -4.27
CA MET A 1 -28.77 -12.77 -3.99
C MET A 1 -28.35 -11.48 -3.31
N ASN A 2 -28.19 -11.53 -1.99
CA ASN A 2 -28.28 -10.35 -1.12
C ASN A 2 -27.02 -9.49 -1.23
N SER A 3 -27.21 -8.18 -1.41
CA SER A 3 -26.15 -7.17 -1.52
C SER A 3 -25.16 -7.16 -0.34
N GLU A 4 -25.51 -7.76 0.80
CA GLU A 4 -24.66 -7.84 1.99
C GLU A 4 -23.51 -8.86 1.86
N SER A 5 -23.66 -9.95 1.09
CA SER A 5 -22.60 -10.97 0.97
C SER A 5 -21.45 -10.53 0.04
N ALA A 6 -21.75 -9.65 -0.92
CA ALA A 6 -20.77 -9.18 -1.90
C ALA A 6 -19.75 -8.17 -1.31
N ALA A 7 -20.12 -7.45 -0.24
CA ALA A 7 -19.26 -6.43 0.36
C ALA A 7 -18.05 -7.02 1.11
N PRO A 8 -18.20 -8.05 1.97
CA PRO A 8 -17.09 -8.77 2.58
C PRO A 8 -16.15 -9.43 1.56
N GLU A 9 -16.72 -10.09 0.53
CA GLU A 9 -15.92 -10.74 -0.52
C GLU A 9 -15.08 -9.73 -1.32
N ALA A 10 -15.66 -8.58 -1.67
CA ALA A 10 -14.93 -7.52 -2.34
C ALA A 10 -13.78 -6.97 -1.48
N LEU A 11 -14.04 -6.76 -0.19
CA LEU A 11 -13.03 -6.32 0.77
C LEU A 11 -11.89 -7.33 0.91
N MET A 12 -12.21 -8.62 1.07
CA MET A 12 -11.22 -9.69 1.16
C MET A 12 -10.37 -9.79 -0.11
N ARG A 13 -11.00 -9.70 -1.28
CA ARG A 13 -10.29 -9.69 -2.57
C ARG A 13 -9.34 -8.50 -2.68
N ASP A 14 -9.77 -7.32 -2.26
CA ASP A 14 -8.92 -6.11 -2.32
C ASP A 14 -7.77 -6.18 -1.30
N ALA A 15 -8.02 -6.73 -0.12
CA ALA A 15 -6.99 -7.01 0.88
C ALA A 15 -5.98 -8.07 0.38
N GLY A 16 -6.45 -9.15 -0.24
CA GLY A 16 -5.58 -10.18 -0.83
C GLY A 16 -4.71 -9.62 -1.94
N LYS A 17 -5.26 -8.76 -2.79
CA LYS A 17 -4.47 -8.07 -3.82
C LYS A 17 -3.42 -7.12 -3.21
N LEU A 18 -3.78 -6.37 -2.16
CA LEU A 18 -2.82 -5.54 -1.42
C LEU A 18 -1.69 -6.38 -0.81
N MET A 19 -2.01 -7.52 -0.22
CA MET A 19 -1.02 -8.44 0.35
C MET A 19 -0.01 -8.91 -0.70
N VAL A 20 -0.48 -9.33 -1.88
CA VAL A 20 0.40 -9.76 -2.98
C VAL A 20 1.29 -8.61 -3.45
N GLU A 21 0.71 -7.44 -3.70
CA GLU A 21 1.48 -6.27 -4.18
C GLU A 21 2.53 -5.83 -3.14
N ALA A 22 2.19 -5.84 -1.85
CA ALA A 22 3.12 -5.51 -0.78
C ALA A 22 4.23 -6.57 -0.62
N GLY A 23 3.88 -7.86 -0.74
CA GLY A 23 4.84 -8.95 -0.74
C GLY A 23 5.88 -8.82 -1.87
N SER A 24 5.44 -8.45 -3.08
CA SER A 24 6.35 -8.20 -4.20
C SER A 24 7.31 -7.04 -3.95
N VAL A 25 6.82 -5.94 -3.36
CA VAL A 25 7.68 -4.80 -2.97
C VAL A 25 8.75 -5.24 -1.96
N ILE A 26 8.38 -6.03 -0.95
CA ILE A 26 9.31 -6.57 0.03
C ILE A 26 10.36 -7.45 -0.67
N ALA A 27 9.93 -8.39 -1.51
CA ALA A 27 10.83 -9.29 -2.22
C ALA A 27 11.84 -8.54 -3.10
N LEU A 28 11.40 -7.54 -3.87
CA LEU A 28 12.28 -6.72 -4.71
C LEU A 28 13.32 -5.95 -3.88
N ARG A 29 12.91 -5.40 -2.75
CA ARG A 29 13.79 -4.68 -1.83
C ARG A 29 14.82 -5.59 -1.17
N THR A 30 14.39 -6.77 -0.72
CA THR A 30 15.31 -7.80 -0.19
C THR A 30 16.29 -8.26 -1.26
N ALA A 31 15.86 -8.42 -2.51
CA ALA A 31 16.74 -8.78 -3.62
C ALA A 31 17.82 -7.71 -3.88
N ARG A 32 17.45 -6.42 -3.96
CA ARG A 32 18.42 -5.32 -4.12
C ARG A 32 19.45 -5.27 -3.00
N ILE A 33 18.99 -5.37 -1.74
CA ILE A 33 19.87 -5.41 -0.57
C ILE A 33 20.81 -6.63 -0.66
N GLY A 34 20.28 -7.81 -0.98
CA GLY A 34 21.07 -9.05 -1.08
C GLY A 34 22.08 -9.06 -2.23
N GLN A 35 21.82 -8.29 -3.31
CA GLN A 35 22.74 -8.10 -4.43
C GLN A 35 23.87 -7.11 -4.12
N GLY A 36 23.84 -6.45 -2.96
CA GLY A 36 24.84 -5.45 -2.59
C GLY A 36 24.70 -4.14 -3.36
N ASP A 37 23.46 -3.78 -3.73
CA ASP A 37 23.15 -2.52 -4.41
C ASP A 37 23.71 -1.30 -3.62
N PRO A 38 24.62 -0.49 -4.21
CA PRO A 38 25.15 0.71 -3.56
C PRO A 38 24.07 1.70 -3.12
N GLY A 39 22.92 1.73 -3.79
CA GLY A 39 21.77 2.58 -3.47
C GLY A 39 20.85 2.01 -2.37
N ALA A 40 21.14 0.83 -1.82
CA ALA A 40 20.27 0.18 -0.84
C ALA A 40 20.03 1.03 0.43
N GLY A 41 21.03 1.81 0.86
CA GLY A 41 20.91 2.73 2.00
C GLY A 41 19.88 3.83 1.77
N ASP A 42 19.98 4.51 0.64
CA ASP A 42 19.06 5.58 0.25
C ASP A 42 17.65 5.03 0.01
N GLU A 43 17.56 3.85 -0.61
CA GLU A 43 16.30 3.15 -0.79
C GLU A 43 15.64 2.86 0.56
N MET A 44 16.38 2.38 1.58
CA MET A 44 15.85 2.15 2.93
C MET A 44 15.26 3.43 3.57
N VAL A 45 15.96 4.56 3.46
CA VAL A 45 15.48 5.87 3.95
C VAL A 45 14.21 6.29 3.22
N ARG A 46 14.18 6.13 1.89
CA ARG A 46 12.99 6.39 1.07
C ARG A 46 11.81 5.53 1.52
N MET A 47 12.02 4.24 1.82
CA MET A 47 10.92 3.36 2.27
C MET A 47 10.26 3.83 3.57
N VAL A 48 11.05 4.32 4.52
CA VAL A 48 10.53 4.79 5.81
C VAL A 48 9.78 6.09 5.60
N THR A 49 10.36 7.00 4.82
CA THR A 49 9.76 8.28 4.43
C THR A 49 8.40 8.08 3.77
N GLU A 50 8.30 7.16 2.80
CA GLU A 50 7.05 6.79 2.14
C GLU A 50 5.99 6.27 3.12
N LYS A 51 6.38 5.44 4.10
CA LYS A 51 5.44 4.91 5.12
C LYS A 51 4.93 6.02 6.03
N VAL A 52 5.80 6.92 6.46
CA VAL A 52 5.44 8.06 7.30
C VAL A 52 4.47 8.98 6.55
N TRP A 53 4.78 9.35 5.31
CA TRP A 53 3.90 10.17 4.50
C TRP A 53 2.55 9.52 4.22
N ALA A 54 2.55 8.23 3.86
CA ALA A 54 1.30 7.50 3.63
C ALA A 54 0.44 7.42 4.90
N GLY A 55 1.06 7.18 6.06
CA GLY A 55 0.36 7.16 7.35
C GLY A 55 -0.20 8.54 7.73
N TRP A 56 0.57 9.60 7.49
CA TRP A 56 0.17 10.98 7.75
C TRP A 56 -1.01 11.41 6.90
N GLU A 57 -0.90 11.24 5.57
CA GLU A 57 -1.97 11.56 4.62
C GLU A 57 -3.23 10.75 4.90
N TRP A 58 -3.10 9.45 5.20
CA TRP A 58 -4.24 8.63 5.60
C TRP A 58 -4.90 9.15 6.88
N SER A 59 -4.10 9.52 7.89
CA SER A 59 -4.60 10.04 9.17
C SER A 59 -5.36 11.36 8.97
N LEU A 60 -4.85 12.24 8.10
CA LEU A 60 -5.53 13.47 7.74
C LEU A 60 -6.84 13.19 6.97
N ALA A 61 -6.83 12.25 6.03
CA ALA A 61 -8.03 11.83 5.31
C ALA A 61 -9.08 11.21 6.25
N LEU A 62 -8.65 10.49 7.27
CA LEU A 62 -9.53 9.97 8.32
C LEU A 62 -10.11 11.11 9.17
N ALA A 63 -9.26 11.98 9.72
CA ALA A 63 -9.65 13.08 10.60
C ALA A 63 -10.58 14.10 9.92
N SER A 64 -10.37 14.34 8.62
CA SER A 64 -11.23 15.22 7.81
C SER A 64 -12.53 14.54 7.34
N GLY A 65 -12.73 13.24 7.61
CA GLY A 65 -13.90 12.48 7.19
C GLY A 65 -13.91 12.10 5.70
N GLN A 66 -12.80 12.30 4.97
CA GLN A 66 -12.67 11.92 3.56
C GLN A 66 -12.78 10.41 3.33
N LEU A 67 -12.49 9.59 4.34
CA LEU A 67 -12.66 8.13 4.27
C LEU A 67 -14.10 7.66 4.45
N GLY A 68 -15.06 8.58 4.66
CA GLY A 68 -16.46 8.25 4.90
C GLY A 68 -16.79 8.17 6.39
N ARG A 69 -18.06 7.88 6.70
CA ARG A 69 -18.59 7.87 8.07
C ARG A 69 -18.99 6.47 8.55
N ASP A 70 -19.22 5.53 7.62
CA ASP A 70 -19.53 4.15 7.97
C ASP A 70 -18.25 3.28 7.96
N PRO A 71 -18.14 2.30 8.88
CA PRO A 71 -16.95 1.45 8.99
C PRO A 71 -16.58 0.71 7.69
N GLY A 72 -17.56 0.23 6.94
CA GLY A 72 -17.32 -0.53 5.70
C GLY A 72 -16.65 0.31 4.61
N THR A 73 -17.14 1.53 4.40
CA THR A 73 -16.53 2.48 3.46
C THR A 73 -15.14 2.92 3.93
N VAL A 74 -14.95 3.15 5.24
CA VAL A 74 -13.64 3.51 5.79
C VAL A 74 -12.62 2.40 5.53
N CYS A 75 -12.97 1.13 5.79
CA CYS A 75 -12.11 -0.02 5.49
C CYS A 75 -11.76 -0.10 4.00
N ARG A 76 -12.76 0.01 3.11
CA ARG A 76 -12.54 -0.08 1.65
C ARG A 76 -11.67 1.07 1.12
N ARG A 77 -11.90 2.30 1.59
CA ARG A 77 -11.10 3.47 1.19
C ARG A 77 -9.68 3.40 1.76
N THR A 78 -9.51 2.86 2.97
CA THR A 78 -8.20 2.59 3.56
C THR A 78 -7.41 1.60 2.70
N LEU A 79 -8.02 0.48 2.30
CA LEU A 79 -7.36 -0.47 1.39
C LEU A 79 -6.99 0.18 0.06
N THR A 80 -7.91 0.93 -0.56
CA THR A 80 -7.66 1.65 -1.81
C THR A 80 -6.48 2.62 -1.68
N TYR A 81 -6.45 3.36 -0.57
CA TYR A 81 -5.39 4.33 -0.28
C TYR A 81 -4.02 3.66 -0.21
N TYR A 82 -3.85 2.65 0.65
CA TYR A 82 -2.57 1.95 0.77
C TYR A 82 -2.17 1.23 -0.52
N ARG A 83 -3.14 0.67 -1.24
CA ARG A 83 -2.88 -0.03 -2.48
C ARG A 83 -2.34 0.88 -3.57
N ARG A 84 -2.81 2.13 -3.65
CA ARG A 84 -2.23 3.14 -4.55
C ARG A 84 -0.75 3.36 -4.22
N ALA A 85 -0.41 3.54 -2.95
CA ALA A 85 0.97 3.74 -2.52
C ALA A 85 1.87 2.52 -2.82
N VAL A 86 1.39 1.31 -2.53
CA VAL A 86 2.12 0.06 -2.80
C VAL A 86 2.33 -0.17 -4.29
N ARG A 87 1.34 0.15 -5.13
CA ARG A 87 1.48 0.04 -6.60
C ARG A 87 2.50 1.01 -7.17
N ALA A 88 2.54 2.25 -6.67
CA ALA A 88 3.56 3.22 -7.06
C ALA A 88 4.98 2.70 -6.72
N ASN A 89 5.13 2.11 -5.53
CA ASN A 89 6.38 1.45 -5.11
C ASN A 89 6.76 0.29 -6.03
N LEU A 90 5.81 -0.62 -6.28
CA LEU A 90 6.03 -1.79 -7.11
C LEU A 90 6.45 -1.37 -8.53
N HIS A 91 5.77 -0.38 -9.10
CA HIS A 91 6.10 0.15 -10.42
C HIS A 91 7.54 0.64 -10.47
N ARG A 92 7.93 1.56 -9.57
CA ARG A 92 9.29 2.11 -9.49
C ARG A 92 10.36 1.03 -9.31
N LEU A 93 10.13 0.09 -8.39
CA LEU A 93 11.07 -0.99 -8.13
C LEU A 93 11.19 -1.95 -9.31
N SER A 94 10.11 -2.14 -10.07
CA SER A 94 10.09 -3.00 -11.26
C SER A 94 10.69 -2.32 -12.50
N SER A 95 10.62 -1.00 -12.61
CA SER A 95 11.21 -0.23 -13.71
C SER A 95 12.70 0.09 -13.49
N ASN A 96 13.23 -0.18 -12.29
CA ASN A 96 14.56 0.27 -11.87
C ASN A 96 14.77 1.79 -11.95
N ASP A 97 13.70 2.56 -11.82
CA ASP A 97 13.81 4.02 -11.73
C ASP A 97 14.39 4.40 -10.35
N GLU A 98 15.61 4.94 -10.34
CA GLU A 98 16.31 5.50 -9.17
C GLU A 98 15.84 6.92 -8.84
#